data_AF-A0A535HP33-F1
#
_entry.id   AF-A0A535HP33-F1
#
_cell.length_a   1.000
_cell.length_b   1.000
_cell.length_c   1.000
_cell.angle_alpha   90.00
_cell.angle_beta   90.00
_cell.angle_gamma   90.00
#
_symmetry.space_group_name_H-M   'P 1'
#
loop_
_entity.id
_entity.type
_entity.pdbx_description
1 polymer ?
#
loop_
_entity_poly.entity_id
_entity_poly.type
_entity_poly.pdbx_seq_one_letter_code
_entity_poly.pdbx_strand_id
1 'polypeptide(L)'
;MAVLHVRDIPEALYERMQRIARSHGRTLSAEVIALFEQAVQRERARREQARLLRRIRQDRWTPPPGTPDAAELLRQVRDERD
;
A
#
# COMPACT_ATOMS: atom_id res chain seq x y z
N MET A 1 2.28 -24.67 18.16
CA MET A 1 1.52 -23.40 17.97
C MET A 1 2.26 -22.30 18.69
N ALA A 2 2.38 -21.12 18.08
CA ALA A 2 2.92 -19.95 18.75
C ALA A 2 1.79 -19.26 19.54
N VAL A 3 2.10 -18.78 20.75
CA VAL A 3 1.16 -18.02 21.57
C VAL A 3 1.71 -16.62 21.75
N LEU A 4 0.91 -15.61 21.40
CA LEU A 4 1.25 -14.20 21.59
C LEU A 4 0.48 -13.67 22.80
N HIS A 5 1.21 -13.27 23.84
CA HIS A 5 0.66 -12.54 24.97
C HIS A 5 0.91 -11.05 24.78
N VAL A 6 -0.17 -10.26 24.80
CA VAL A 6 -0.11 -8.80 24.76
C VAL A 6 -0.65 -8.29 26.09
N ARG A 7 0.11 -7.45 26.77
CA ARG A 7 -0.27 -6.81 28.03
C ARG A 7 -0.61 -5.35 27.80
N ASP A 8 -1.27 -4.75 28.79
CA ASP A 8 -1.57 -3.32 28.83
C ASP A 8 -2.43 -2.82 27.66
N ILE A 9 -3.36 -3.67 27.19
CA ILE A 9 -4.36 -3.26 26.20
C ILE A 9 -5.36 -2.34 26.90
N PRO A 10 -5.58 -1.12 26.41
CA PRO A 10 -6.61 -0.24 26.97
C PRO A 10 -7.98 -0.90 26.88
N GLU A 11 -8.78 -0.84 27.95
CA GLU A 11 -10.11 -1.45 28.01
C GLU A 11 -10.99 -1.03 26.84
N ALA A 12 -10.98 0.26 26.51
CA ALA A 12 -11.75 0.80 25.38
C ALA A 12 -11.36 0.17 24.02
N LEU A 13 -10.09 -0.20 23.85
CA LEU A 13 -9.63 -0.89 22.64
C LEU A 13 -10.13 -2.34 22.63
N TYR A 14 -10.01 -3.03 23.77
CA TYR A 14 -10.49 -4.40 23.94
C TYR A 14 -12.00 -4.52 23.65
N GLU A 15 -12.82 -3.63 24.22
CA GLU A 15 -14.27 -3.58 23.96
C GLU A 15 -14.59 -3.32 22.49
N ARG A 16 -13.85 -2.40 21.85
CA ARG A 16 -14.04 -2.10 20.43
C ARG A 16 -13.71 -3.32 19.56
N MET A 17 -12.63 -4.03 19.86
CA MET A 17 -12.27 -5.26 19.15
C MET A 17 -13.31 -6.36 19.36
N GLN A 18 -13.85 -6.51 20.57
CA GLN A 18 -14.95 -7.45 20.81
C GLN A 18 -16.18 -7.13 19.96
N ARG A 19 -16.58 -5.86 19.85
CA ARG A 19 -17.73 -5.46 19.03
C ARG A 19 -17.52 -5.78 17.56
N ILE A 20 -16.33 -5.51 17.03
CA ILE A 20 -15.96 -5.83 15.65
C ILE A 20 -16.03 -7.35 15.44
N ALA A 21 -15.38 -8.13 16.31
CA ALA A 21 -15.41 -9.59 16.23
C ALA A 21 -16.84 -10.15 16.22
N ARG A 22 -17.72 -9.65 17.11
CA ARG A 22 -19.15 -10.02 17.14
C ARG A 22 -19.86 -9.65 15.85
N SER A 23 -19.62 -8.46 15.29
CA SER A 23 -20.24 -8.05 14.02
C SER A 23 -19.81 -8.92 12.82
N HIS A 24 -18.62 -9.50 12.88
CA HIS A 24 -18.12 -10.45 11.88
C HIS A 24 -18.52 -11.91 12.17
N GLY A 25 -19.24 -12.19 13.27
CA GLY A 25 -19.58 -13.55 13.68
C GLY A 25 -18.35 -14.39 14.08
N ARG A 26 -17.29 -13.76 14.58
CA ARG A 26 -16.00 -14.38 14.88
C ARG A 26 -15.65 -14.27 16.36
N THR A 27 -14.78 -15.18 16.81
CA THR A 27 -14.13 -15.03 18.12
C THR A 27 -13.13 -13.87 18.08
N LEU A 28 -12.83 -13.29 19.25
CA LEU A 28 -11.85 -12.21 19.35
C LEU A 28 -10.48 -12.66 18.81
N SER A 29 -10.03 -13.87 19.14
CA SER A 29 -8.75 -14.40 18.66
C SER A 29 -8.72 -14.54 17.14
N ALA A 30 -9.80 -15.02 16.53
CA ALA A 30 -9.89 -15.12 15.07
C ALA A 30 -9.85 -13.74 14.40
N GLU A 31 -10.53 -12.75 14.98
CA GLU A 31 -10.51 -11.39 14.48
C GLU A 31 -9.11 -10.74 14.62
N VAL A 32 -8.43 -10.96 15.75
CA VAL A 32 -7.05 -10.48 15.97
C VAL A 32 -6.10 -11.05 14.91
N ILE A 33 -6.20 -12.36 14.63
CA ILE A 33 -5.37 -13.01 13.60
C ILE A 33 -5.62 -12.38 12.23
N ALA A 34 -6.89 -12.20 11.85
CA ALA A 34 -7.25 -11.58 10.58
C ALA A 34 -6.71 -10.15 10.46
N LEU A 35 -6.79 -9.35 11.54
CA LEU A 35 -6.24 -8.00 11.57
C LEU A 35 -4.71 -7.99 11.43
N PHE A 36 -4.01 -8.93 12.05
CA PHE A 36 -2.56 -9.05 11.89
C PHE A 36 -2.16 -9.45 10.47
N GLU A 37 -2.85 -10.40 9.86
CA GLU A 37 -2.60 -10.78 8.46
C GLU A 37 -2.76 -9.57 7.53
N GLN A 38 -3.85 -8.82 7.69
CA GLN A 38 -4.07 -7.60 6.92
C GLN A 38 -2.98 -6.55 7.15
N ALA A 39 -2.55 -6.35 8.40
CA ALA A 39 -1.50 -5.38 8.73
C ALA A 39 -0.16 -5.77 8.05
N VAL A 40 0.19 -7.06 8.07
CA VAL A 40 1.39 -7.57 7.41
C VAL A 40 1.32 -7.35 5.89
N GLN A 41 0.18 -7.65 5.26
CA GLN A 41 0.04 -7.45 3.82
C GLN A 41 0.10 -5.97 3.43
N ARG A 42 -0.54 -5.08 4.19
CA ARG A 42 -0.46 -3.63 3.97
C ARG A 42 0.97 -3.11 4.07
N GLU A 43 1.72 -3.56 5.07
CA GLU A 43 3.13 -3.16 5.23
C GLU A 43 4.01 -3.68 4.08
N ARG A 44 3.78 -4.92 3.62
CA ARG A 44 4.48 -5.46 2.44
C ARG A 44 4.20 -4.64 1.19
N ALA A 45 2.92 -4.40 0.88
CA ALA A 45 2.51 -3.61 -0.28
C ALA A 45 3.11 -2.20 -0.24
N ARG A 46 3.11 -1.54 0.94
CA ARG A 46 3.73 -0.23 1.13
C ARG A 46 5.22 -0.25 0.82
N ARG A 47 5.96 -1.27 1.30
CA ARG A 47 7.40 -1.41 1.03
C ARG A 47 7.69 -1.67 -0.44
N GLU A 48 6.89 -2.50 -1.09
CA GLU A 48 7.03 -2.79 -2.53
C GLU A 48 6.79 -1.54 -3.37
N GLN A 49 5.72 -0.78 -3.07
CA GLN A 49 5.45 0.49 -3.72
C GLN A 49 6.61 1.48 -3.54
N ALA A 50 7.14 1.62 -2.32
CA ALA A 50 8.28 2.48 -2.06
C ALA A 50 9.54 2.04 -2.84
N ARG A 51 9.78 0.72 -2.95
CA ARG A 51 10.88 0.17 -3.75
C ARG A 51 10.70 0.45 -5.24
N LEU A 52 9.49 0.29 -5.78
CA LEU A 52 9.18 0.57 -7.17
C LEU A 52 9.39 2.05 -7.49
N LEU A 53 8.85 2.95 -6.68
CA LEU A 53 9.03 4.39 -6.86
C LEU A 53 10.51 4.80 -6.78
N ARG A 54 11.29 4.15 -5.90
CA ARG A 54 12.73 4.38 -5.82
C ARG A 54 13.44 3.94 -7.10
N ARG A 55 13.09 2.77 -7.66
CA ARG A 55 13.65 2.30 -8.95
C ARG A 55 13.30 3.26 -10.08
N ILE A 56 12.04 3.65 -10.21
CA ILE A 56 11.60 4.63 -11.24
C ILE A 56 12.40 5.93 -11.14
N ARG A 57 12.69 6.42 -9.92
CA ARG A 57 13.52 7.62 -9.73
C ARG A 57 14.98 7.40 -10.09
N GLN A 58 15.56 6.24 -9.79
CA GLN A 58 16.95 5.90 -10.08
C GLN A 58 17.17 5.70 -11.58
N ASP A 59 16.24 5.03 -12.24
CA ASP A 59 16.29 4.70 -13.66
C ASP A 59 15.73 5.84 -14.53
N ARG A 60 15.38 6.98 -13.92
CA ARG A 60 14.83 8.13 -14.63
C ARG A 60 15.91 8.75 -15.50
N TRP A 61 15.83 8.46 -16.79
CA TRP A 61 16.58 9.20 -17.79
C TRP A 61 16.12 10.66 -17.82
N THR A 62 17.08 11.58 -17.76
CA THR A 62 16.82 13.02 -17.88
C THR A 62 17.17 13.42 -19.32
N PRO A 63 16.20 13.94 -20.10
CA PRO A 63 16.49 14.37 -21.45
C PRO A 63 17.52 15.51 -21.44
N PRO A 64 18.43 15.56 -22.42
CA PRO A 64 19.32 16.70 -22.57
C PRO A 64 18.52 17.98 -22.83
N PRO A 65 19.07 19.16 -22.48
CA PRO A 65 18.44 20.45 -22.76
C PRO A 65 18.10 20.59 -24.25
N GLY A 66 16.91 21.11 -24.57
CA GLY A 66 16.43 21.25 -25.94
C GLY A 66 15.72 20.02 -26.52
N THR A 67 15.55 18.95 -25.74
CA THR A 67 14.65 17.86 -26.14
C THR A 67 13.20 18.37 -26.16
N PRO A 68 12.45 18.19 -27.27
CA PRO A 68 11.05 18.60 -27.36
C PRO A 68 10.20 17.91 -26.29
N ASP A 69 9.17 18.59 -25.80
CA ASP A 69 8.25 17.97 -24.85
C ASP A 69 7.49 16.82 -25.51
N ALA A 70 7.11 15.81 -24.71
CA ALA A 70 6.31 14.68 -25.19
C ALA A 70 5.01 15.16 -25.87
N ALA A 71 4.41 16.25 -25.39
CA ALA A 71 3.23 16.84 -26.01
C ALA A 71 3.51 17.45 -27.39
N GLU A 72 4.71 18.01 -27.62
CA GLU A 72 5.11 18.56 -28.91
C GLU A 72 5.34 17.45 -29.93
N LEU A 73 6.03 16.37 -29.53
CA LEU A 73 6.25 15.20 -30.38
C LEU A 73 4.92 14.52 -30.77
N LEU A 74 3.98 14.40 -29.83
CA LEU A 74 2.66 13.82 -30.09
C LEU A 74 1.82 14.69 -31.04
N ARG A 75 2.01 16.02 -31.00
CA ARG A 75 1.35 16.95 -31.92
C ARG A 75 1.91 16.80 -33.33
N GLN A 76 3.23 16.76 -33.47
CA GLN A 76 3.89 16.53 -34.78
C GLN A 76 3.41 15.24 -35.45
N VAL A 77 3.36 14.13 -34.71
CA VAL A 77 2.88 12.84 -35.25
C VAL A 77 1.40 12.87 -35.64
N ARG A 78 0.59 13.72 -35.00
CA ARG A 78 -0.82 13.88 -35.35
C ARG A 78 -0.97 14.70 -36.62
N ASP A 79 -0.26 15.81 -36.70
CA ASP A 79 -0.29 16.73 -37.83
C ASP A 79 0.30 16.09 -39.11
N GLU A 80 1.17 15.07 -38.98
CA GLU A 80 1.72 14.29 -40.10
C GLU A 80 0.79 13.17 -40.62
N ARG A 81 -0.29 12.85 -39.92
CA ARG A 81 -1.24 11.77 -40.28
C ARG A 81 -2.53 12.26 -40.93
N ASP A 82 -2.77 13.57 -40.92
CA ASP A 82 -3.88 14.25 -41.59
C ASP A 82 -3.43 14.82 -42.95
#